data_AF-A0A428SWF3-F1
#
_entry.id   AF-A0A428SWF3-F1
#
_cell.length_a   1.000
_cell.length_b   1.000
_cell.length_c   1.000
_cell.angle_alpha   90.00
_cell.angle_beta   90.00
_cell.angle_gamma   90.00
#
_symmetry.space_group_name_H-M   'P 1'
#
loop_
_entity.id
_entity.type
_entity.pdbx_description
1 polymer ?
#
loop_
_entity_poly.entity_id
_entity_poly.type
_entity_poly.pdbx_seq_one_letter_code
_entity_poly.pdbx_strand_id
1 'polypeptide(L)'
;MDFSKNPQGAICLLRLWPAGCKPPKSASALFESSELPLVSVRLTGKGNTADKTAKCLVGGYLSAGLKYESHQERRDRDVQTLSILSKDQDTGIAVTTCLIVYGSIPVLRSTITITNESKISNVTVKQLSLTIGGLTTLSKRWYEDYVLMTATNGWFREAQWREHSLPDIGLDDYRICELVDGHSGSQATFGLQNRGSFSSGSHLPMGVLKSRAAADTWAWQIEHNGSP
;
A
#
# COMPACT_ATOMS: atom_id res chain seq x y z
N MET A 1 2.35 -14.40 -4.52
CA MET A 1 1.68 -13.47 -3.60
C MET A 1 1.04 -14.31 -2.53
N ASP A 2 1.31 -14.00 -1.28
CA ASP A 2 0.74 -14.73 -0.16
C ASP A 2 -0.29 -13.84 0.52
N PHE A 3 -1.51 -14.35 0.68
CA PHE A 3 -2.60 -13.68 1.37
C PHE A 3 -2.88 -14.36 2.70
N SER A 4 -3.26 -13.57 3.70
CA SER A 4 -3.81 -14.05 4.95
C SER A 4 -5.21 -13.47 5.16
N LYS A 5 -5.96 -14.08 6.06
CA LYS A 5 -7.17 -13.49 6.62
C LYS A 5 -6.88 -13.15 8.07
N ASN A 6 -7.02 -11.88 8.45
CA ASN A 6 -6.81 -11.47 9.84
C ASN A 6 -7.97 -11.95 10.73
N PRO A 7 -7.86 -11.86 12.08
CA PRO A 7 -8.92 -12.29 12.99
C PRO A 7 -10.28 -11.61 12.77
N GLN A 8 -10.29 -10.39 12.20
CA GLN A 8 -11.50 -9.63 11.88
C GLN A 8 -12.14 -10.07 10.55
N GLY A 9 -11.47 -10.94 9.79
CA GLY A 9 -11.96 -11.51 8.54
C GLY A 9 -11.53 -10.75 7.28
N ALA A 10 -10.73 -9.69 7.41
CA ALA A 10 -10.20 -8.93 6.29
C ALA A 10 -9.08 -9.70 5.58
N ILE A 11 -9.03 -9.60 4.25
CA ILE A 11 -7.87 -10.10 3.49
C ILE A 11 -6.70 -9.14 3.66
N CYS A 12 -5.56 -9.70 4.02
CA CYS A 12 -4.31 -9.00 4.12
C CYS A 12 -3.31 -9.52 3.08
N LEU A 13 -2.49 -8.62 2.52
CA LEU A 13 -1.33 -9.02 1.75
C LEU A 13 -0.18 -9.30 2.71
N LEU A 14 0.26 -10.55 2.78
CA LEU A 14 1.34 -10.97 3.67
C LEU A 14 2.70 -10.75 3.00
N ARG A 15 2.84 -11.21 1.76
CA ARG A 15 4.11 -11.13 1.00
C ARG A 15 3.86 -10.97 -0.49
N LEU A 16 4.73 -10.19 -1.11
CA LEU A 16 4.82 -9.99 -2.56
C LEU A 16 6.27 -10.25 -2.99
N TRP A 17 6.47 -11.18 -3.92
CA TRP A 17 7.80 -11.55 -4.43
C TRP A 17 7.70 -11.93 -5.91
N PRO A 18 8.75 -11.71 -6.71
CA PRO A 18 8.83 -12.21 -8.07
C PRO A 18 8.64 -13.73 -8.13
N ALA A 19 8.04 -14.21 -9.22
CA ALA A 19 7.85 -15.64 -9.43
C ALA A 19 9.19 -16.38 -9.45
N GLY A 20 9.26 -17.54 -8.80
CA GLY A 20 10.48 -18.35 -8.70
C GLY A 20 11.46 -17.91 -7.61
N CYS A 21 11.27 -16.74 -6.99
CA CYS A 21 12.08 -16.30 -5.85
C CYS A 21 11.52 -16.88 -4.54
N LYS A 22 12.41 -17.43 -3.69
CA LYS A 22 12.04 -17.78 -2.31
C LYS A 22 12.13 -16.52 -1.45
N PRO A 23 11.07 -16.14 -0.72
CA PRO A 23 11.12 -14.99 0.17
C PRO A 23 12.16 -15.23 1.28
N PRO A 24 13.07 -14.28 1.53
CA PRO A 24 13.94 -14.36 2.70
C PRO A 24 13.12 -14.30 3.99
N LYS A 25 13.69 -14.80 5.08
CA LYS A 25 13.13 -14.54 6.40
C LYS A 25 13.21 -13.04 6.70
N SER A 26 12.12 -12.46 7.18
CA SER A 26 12.10 -11.07 7.64
C SER A 26 13.21 -10.84 8.66
N ALA A 27 13.97 -9.78 8.47
CA ALA A 27 14.99 -9.30 9.38
C ALA A 27 14.40 -8.49 10.54
N SER A 28 13.10 -8.16 10.49
CA SER A 28 12.41 -7.42 11.55
C SER A 28 12.55 -8.13 12.89
N ALA A 29 12.98 -7.38 13.91
CA ALA A 29 13.04 -7.86 15.29
C ALA A 29 11.74 -7.60 16.06
N LEU A 30 10.91 -6.68 15.56
CA LEU A 30 9.73 -6.16 16.27
C LEU A 30 8.42 -6.83 15.83
N PHE A 31 8.36 -7.29 14.59
CA PHE A 31 7.13 -7.80 13.99
C PHE A 31 7.37 -9.14 13.30
N GLU A 32 6.59 -10.15 13.67
CA GLU A 32 6.59 -11.45 12.99
C GLU A 32 5.90 -11.39 11.63
N SER A 33 4.97 -10.44 11.45
CA SER A 33 4.19 -10.25 10.23
C SER A 33 4.15 -8.78 9.83
N SER A 34 4.14 -8.53 8.52
CA SER A 34 3.90 -7.20 7.93
C SER A 34 2.54 -7.13 7.24
N GLU A 35 1.60 -7.97 7.68
CA GLU A 35 0.26 -8.04 7.09
C GLU A 35 -0.50 -6.73 7.28
N LEU A 36 -1.09 -6.25 6.19
CA LEU A 36 -1.98 -5.09 6.19
C LEU A 36 -3.22 -5.45 5.38
N PRO A 37 -4.41 -4.93 5.77
CA PRO A 37 -5.60 -5.04 4.94
C PRO A 37 -5.27 -4.63 3.51
N LEU A 38 -5.64 -5.48 2.54
CA LEU A 38 -5.23 -5.37 1.14
C LEU A 38 -5.56 -4.00 0.55
N VAL A 39 -6.66 -3.41 0.99
CA VAL A 39 -7.10 -2.08 0.59
C VAL A 39 -7.19 -1.17 1.80
N SER A 40 -6.85 0.09 1.59
CA SER A 40 -7.19 1.15 2.52
C SER A 40 -8.31 2.00 1.95
N VAL A 41 -9.40 2.13 2.71
CA VAL A 41 -10.57 2.92 2.34
C VAL A 41 -10.92 3.86 3.48
N ARG A 42 -11.16 5.12 3.15
CA ARG A 42 -11.69 6.11 4.09
C ARG A 42 -12.98 6.72 3.60
N LEU A 43 -14.00 6.65 4.43
CA LEU A 43 -15.26 7.37 4.23
C LEU A 43 -15.28 8.67 5.02
N THR A 44 -16.05 9.65 4.56
CA THR A 44 -16.38 10.82 5.39
C THR A 44 -17.07 10.38 6.68
N GLY A 45 -16.64 10.93 7.82
CA GLY A 45 -17.22 10.62 9.13
C GLY A 45 -16.73 9.32 9.77
N LYS A 46 -15.82 8.56 9.13
CA LYS A 46 -15.19 7.36 9.72
C LYS A 46 -13.74 7.66 10.09
N GLY A 47 -13.34 7.18 11.27
CA GLY A 47 -12.01 7.42 11.86
C GLY A 47 -10.96 6.37 11.50
N ASN A 48 -9.89 6.37 12.28
CA ASN A 48 -8.79 5.40 12.25
C ASN A 48 -8.80 4.55 13.51
N THR A 49 -8.28 3.33 13.40
CA THR A 49 -7.85 2.49 14.51
C THR A 49 -6.65 3.11 15.24
N ALA A 50 -6.29 2.54 16.39
CA ALA A 50 -5.19 3.05 17.22
C ALA A 50 -3.79 2.76 16.64
N ASP A 51 -3.68 1.91 15.61
CA ASP A 51 -2.38 1.41 15.14
C ASP A 51 -1.54 2.48 14.40
N LYS A 52 -2.21 3.46 13.77
CA LYS A 52 -1.57 4.46 12.89
C LYS A 52 -2.26 5.82 12.98
N THR A 53 -1.52 6.88 12.65
CA THR A 53 -2.10 8.22 12.51
C THR A 53 -3.03 8.30 11.29
N ALA A 54 -3.95 9.27 11.34
CA ALA A 54 -4.82 9.56 10.20
C ALA A 54 -4.05 9.97 8.93
N LYS A 55 -2.79 10.43 9.04
CA LYS A 55 -1.94 10.82 7.90
C LYS A 55 -1.40 9.62 7.12
N CYS A 56 -1.29 8.45 7.76
CA CYS A 56 -0.72 7.26 7.13
C CYS A 56 -1.62 6.66 6.05
N LEU A 57 -2.90 7.06 6.01
CA LEU A 57 -3.92 6.51 5.13
C LEU A 57 -4.03 4.98 5.19
N VAL A 58 -3.67 4.38 6.33
CA VAL A 58 -3.83 2.95 6.66
C VAL A 58 -4.43 2.85 8.07
N GLY A 59 -5.00 1.69 8.40
CA GLY A 59 -5.65 1.47 9.70
C GLY A 59 -7.04 2.10 9.81
N GLY A 60 -7.74 2.36 8.69
CA GLY A 60 -9.13 2.84 8.73
C GLY A 60 -10.09 1.76 9.23
N TYR A 61 -11.13 2.16 9.98
CA TYR A 61 -12.14 1.20 10.47
C TYR A 61 -12.83 0.42 9.35
N LEU A 62 -13.14 1.08 8.23
CA LEU A 62 -13.74 0.39 7.09
C LEU A 62 -12.77 -0.65 6.49
N SER A 63 -11.50 -0.29 6.31
CA SER A 63 -10.48 -1.23 5.83
C SER A 63 -10.38 -2.48 6.70
N ALA A 64 -10.49 -2.33 8.03
CA ALA A 64 -10.50 -3.44 8.98
C ALA A 64 -11.81 -4.25 8.96
N GLY A 65 -12.95 -3.62 8.64
CA GLY A 65 -14.27 -4.24 8.55
C GLY A 65 -14.58 -4.93 7.21
N LEU A 66 -13.78 -4.68 6.16
CA LEU A 66 -13.93 -5.30 4.85
C LEU A 66 -13.55 -6.79 4.89
N LYS A 67 -14.52 -7.63 5.21
CA LYS A 67 -14.39 -9.08 5.30
C LYS A 67 -14.34 -9.69 3.91
N TYR A 68 -13.47 -10.68 3.74
CA TYR A 68 -13.45 -11.51 2.53
C TYR A 68 -14.81 -12.17 2.29
N GLU A 69 -15.31 -12.08 1.05
CA GLU A 69 -16.52 -12.76 0.59
C GLU A 69 -16.18 -13.89 -0.39
N SER A 70 -15.48 -13.56 -1.48
CA SER A 70 -15.15 -14.53 -2.55
C SER A 70 -13.97 -14.04 -3.39
N HIS A 71 -13.45 -14.91 -4.26
CA HIS A 71 -12.54 -14.51 -5.31
C HIS A 71 -12.79 -15.28 -6.60
N GLN A 72 -12.29 -14.72 -7.70
CA GLN A 72 -12.23 -15.38 -9.00
C GLN A 72 -10.82 -15.27 -9.55
N GLU A 73 -10.30 -16.40 -10.02
CA GLU A 73 -9.04 -16.46 -10.77
C GLU A 73 -9.31 -16.67 -12.25
N ARG A 74 -8.57 -15.96 -13.08
CA ARG A 74 -8.56 -16.14 -14.53
C ARG A 74 -7.13 -16.19 -15.03
N ARG A 75 -6.86 -17.13 -15.93
CA ARG A 75 -5.59 -17.21 -16.67
C ARG A 75 -5.88 -17.04 -18.16
N ASP A 76 -5.15 -16.13 -18.80
CA ASP A 76 -5.16 -15.93 -20.24
C ASP A 76 -3.72 -15.83 -20.73
N ARG A 77 -3.22 -16.90 -21.34
CA ARG A 77 -1.82 -17.05 -21.74
C ARG A 77 -0.88 -16.78 -20.56
N ASP A 78 -0.04 -15.75 -20.68
CA ASP A 78 0.92 -15.33 -19.67
C ASP A 78 0.36 -14.32 -18.66
N VAL A 79 -0.94 -13.99 -18.73
CA VAL A 79 -1.59 -13.06 -17.79
C VAL A 79 -2.43 -13.85 -16.81
N GLN A 80 -2.24 -13.59 -15.52
CA GLN A 80 -3.09 -14.12 -14.45
C GLN A 80 -3.76 -12.97 -13.73
N THR A 81 -5.07 -13.11 -13.51
CA THR A 81 -5.91 -12.12 -12.85
C THR A 81 -6.58 -12.76 -11.63
N LEU A 82 -6.49 -12.09 -10.50
CA LEU A 82 -7.17 -12.44 -9.25
C LEU A 82 -8.09 -11.29 -8.85
N SER A 83 -9.39 -11.53 -8.84
CA SER A 83 -10.42 -10.59 -8.39
C SER A 83 -10.93 -11.02 -7.02
N ILE A 84 -10.73 -10.21 -5.99
CA ILE A 84 -11.16 -10.50 -4.61
C ILE A 84 -12.30 -9.55 -4.25
N LEU A 85 -13.44 -10.11 -3.85
CA LEU A 85 -14.56 -9.38 -3.30
C LEU A 85 -14.50 -9.39 -1.77
N SER A 86 -14.52 -8.19 -1.19
CA SER A 86 -14.66 -7.98 0.26
C SER A 86 -15.86 -7.09 0.56
N LYS A 87 -16.54 -7.36 1.68
CA LYS A 87 -17.73 -6.62 2.10
C LYS A 87 -17.65 -6.23 3.57
N ASP A 88 -18.10 -5.01 3.86
CA ASP A 88 -18.40 -4.56 5.21
C ASP A 88 -19.91 -4.57 5.41
N GLN A 89 -20.40 -5.51 6.22
CA GLN A 89 -21.84 -5.71 6.42
C GLN A 89 -22.50 -4.54 7.16
N ASP A 90 -21.75 -3.85 8.03
CA ASP A 90 -22.26 -2.75 8.85
C ASP A 90 -22.58 -1.51 8.00
N THR A 91 -21.74 -1.22 7.01
CA THR A 91 -21.93 -0.07 6.11
C THR A 91 -22.60 -0.43 4.79
N GLY A 92 -22.64 -1.71 4.40
CA GLY A 92 -23.11 -2.14 3.09
C GLY A 92 -22.15 -1.78 1.96
N ILE A 93 -20.87 -1.55 2.27
CA ILE A 93 -19.85 -1.26 1.27
C ILE A 93 -19.21 -2.56 0.78
N ALA A 94 -19.17 -2.73 -0.54
CA ALA A 94 -18.42 -3.78 -1.20
C ALA A 94 -17.19 -3.20 -1.90
N VAL A 95 -16.07 -3.92 -1.86
CA VAL A 95 -14.83 -3.57 -2.54
C VAL A 95 -14.34 -4.78 -3.33
N THR A 96 -14.14 -4.59 -4.63
CA THR A 96 -13.50 -5.57 -5.50
C THR A 96 -12.07 -5.12 -5.80
N THR A 97 -11.09 -5.92 -5.39
CA THR A 97 -9.68 -5.70 -5.71
C THR A 97 -9.27 -6.63 -6.83
N CYS A 98 -8.83 -6.09 -7.95
CA CYS A 98 -8.35 -6.85 -9.10
C CYS A 98 -6.82 -6.72 -9.17
N LEU A 99 -6.13 -7.86 -9.12
CA LEU A 99 -4.68 -7.98 -9.18
C LEU A 99 -4.31 -8.73 -10.45
N ILE A 100 -3.39 -8.17 -11.24
CA ILE A 100 -2.94 -8.74 -12.51
C ILE A 100 -1.43 -8.92 -12.46
N VAL A 101 -0.97 -10.13 -12.75
CA VAL A 101 0.45 -10.45 -12.93
C VAL A 101 0.72 -10.95 -14.34
N TYR A 102 1.95 -10.75 -14.79
CA TYR A 102 2.41 -11.09 -16.13
C TYR A 102 3.57 -12.10 -16.02
N GLY A 103 3.53 -13.17 -16.80
CA GLY A 103 4.41 -14.33 -16.60
C GLY A 103 5.90 -14.05 -16.81
N SER A 104 6.24 -13.10 -17.68
CA SER A 104 7.64 -12.81 -18.05
C SER A 104 8.25 -11.60 -17.34
N ILE A 105 7.47 -10.81 -16.61
CA ILE A 105 7.94 -9.57 -15.97
C ILE A 105 7.43 -9.50 -14.51
N PRO A 106 8.27 -9.05 -13.55
CA PRO A 106 7.91 -8.97 -12.15
C PRO A 106 7.03 -7.73 -11.87
N VAL A 107 5.87 -7.66 -12.53
CA VAL A 107 4.92 -6.54 -12.43
C VAL A 107 3.60 -7.03 -11.84
N LEU A 108 3.14 -6.33 -10.82
CA LEU A 108 1.79 -6.43 -10.29
C LEU A 108 1.03 -5.14 -10.67
N ARG A 109 -0.05 -5.28 -11.44
CA ARG A 109 -1.01 -4.20 -11.68
C ARG A 109 -2.20 -4.41 -10.77
N SER A 110 -2.75 -3.33 -10.23
CA SER A 110 -3.92 -3.38 -9.35
C SER A 110 -4.95 -2.35 -9.75
N THR A 111 -6.22 -2.73 -9.71
CA THR A 111 -7.36 -1.81 -9.74
C THR A 111 -8.31 -2.15 -8.60
N ILE A 112 -8.94 -1.13 -8.04
CA ILE A 112 -9.87 -1.28 -6.91
C ILE A 112 -11.18 -0.59 -7.27
N THR A 113 -12.28 -1.32 -7.14
CA THR A 113 -13.64 -0.82 -7.36
C THR A 113 -14.39 -0.85 -6.05
N ILE A 114 -14.97 0.29 -5.66
CA ILE A 114 -15.85 0.40 -4.50
C ILE A 114 -17.30 0.53 -4.98
N THR A 115 -18.20 -0.22 -4.36
CA THR A 115 -19.63 -0.22 -4.65
C THR A 115 -20.40 -0.02 -3.36
N ASN A 116 -21.29 0.97 -3.35
CA ASN A 116 -22.23 1.17 -2.26
C ASN A 116 -23.46 0.27 -2.50
N GLU A 117 -23.56 -0.83 -1.75
CA GLU A 117 -24.71 -1.74 -1.77
C GLU A 117 -25.72 -1.39 -0.65
N SER A 118 -25.49 -0.30 0.09
CA SER A 118 -26.38 0.13 1.16
C SER A 118 -27.71 0.64 0.60
N LYS A 119 -28.77 0.47 1.38
CA LYS A 119 -30.13 0.85 0.98
C LYS A 119 -30.53 2.28 1.38
N ILE A 120 -29.75 2.95 2.24
CA ILE A 120 -30.23 4.13 2.99
C ILE A 120 -29.18 5.26 3.07
N SER A 121 -27.89 4.98 2.88
CA SER A 121 -26.84 5.98 3.11
C SER A 121 -26.15 6.42 1.82
N ASN A 122 -26.15 7.73 1.59
CA ASN A 122 -25.16 8.35 0.73
C ASN A 122 -23.79 8.22 1.40
N VAL A 123 -22.83 7.68 0.68
CA VAL A 123 -21.46 7.50 1.17
C VAL A 123 -20.51 8.34 0.33
N THR A 124 -19.66 9.11 1.00
CA THR A 124 -18.58 9.86 0.35
C THR A 124 -17.26 9.17 0.65
N VAL A 125 -16.58 8.72 -0.41
CA VAL A 125 -15.24 8.13 -0.34
C VAL A 125 -14.21 9.24 -0.38
N LYS A 126 -13.36 9.33 0.64
CA LYS A 126 -12.27 10.31 0.72
C LYS A 126 -10.95 9.76 0.17
N GLN A 127 -10.74 8.46 0.30
CA GLN A 127 -9.50 7.80 -0.13
C GLN A 127 -9.78 6.32 -0.39
N LEU A 128 -9.15 5.79 -1.44
CA LEU A 128 -9.17 4.39 -1.85
C LEU A 128 -7.80 4.05 -2.45
N SER A 129 -7.10 3.06 -1.88
CA SER A 129 -5.75 2.69 -2.34
C SER A 129 -5.44 1.23 -2.03
N LEU A 130 -4.53 0.65 -2.80
CA LEU A 130 -3.91 -0.63 -2.48
C LEU A 130 -2.91 -0.41 -1.35
N THR A 131 -2.84 -1.33 -0.40
CA THR A 131 -1.83 -1.32 0.66
C THR A 131 -0.83 -2.45 0.44
N ILE A 132 0.46 -2.14 0.51
CA ILE A 132 1.53 -3.14 0.45
C ILE A 132 2.43 -2.93 1.68
N GLY A 133 2.51 -3.95 2.53
CA GLY A 133 3.41 -3.99 3.69
C GLY A 133 4.71 -4.73 3.38
N GLY A 134 5.68 -4.63 4.29
CA GLY A 134 6.85 -5.51 4.29
C GLY A 134 7.95 -5.18 3.28
N LEU A 135 7.91 -4.01 2.65
CA LEU A 135 8.82 -3.60 1.57
C LEU A 135 10.30 -3.49 1.99
N THR A 136 10.58 -3.34 3.28
CA THR A 136 11.94 -3.15 3.81
C THR A 136 12.39 -4.27 4.74
N THR A 137 11.71 -5.42 4.69
CA THR A 137 11.93 -6.53 5.63
C THR A 137 13.28 -7.24 5.48
N LEU A 138 14.10 -6.90 4.50
CA LEU A 138 15.42 -7.50 4.31
C LEU A 138 16.53 -6.86 5.16
N SER A 139 16.26 -5.73 5.82
CA SER A 139 17.24 -5.08 6.69
C SER A 139 16.67 -4.75 8.08
N LYS A 140 17.50 -4.94 9.11
CA LYS A 140 17.25 -4.45 10.47
C LYS A 140 17.38 -2.93 10.56
N ARG A 141 18.29 -2.34 9.78
CA ARG A 141 18.52 -0.89 9.70
C ARG A 141 17.87 -0.35 8.44
N TRP A 142 16.59 -0.69 8.24
CA TRP A 142 15.84 -0.36 7.03
C TRP A 142 15.88 1.14 6.69
N TYR A 143 15.91 2.02 7.71
CA TYR A 143 15.95 3.46 7.55
C TYR A 143 17.29 3.96 6.95
N GLU A 144 18.41 3.28 7.23
CA GLU A 144 19.73 3.60 6.65
C GLU A 144 19.96 2.90 5.31
N ASP A 145 19.51 1.64 5.21
CA ASP A 145 19.85 0.74 4.11
C ASP A 145 18.92 0.89 2.90
N TYR A 146 17.80 1.60 3.03
CA TYR A 146 16.91 1.92 1.91
C TYR A 146 16.89 3.40 1.58
N VAL A 147 16.61 3.70 0.32
CA VAL A 147 16.41 5.06 -0.19
C VAL A 147 15.14 5.16 -1.00
N LEU A 148 14.52 6.33 -0.92
CA LEU A 148 13.35 6.68 -1.72
C LEU A 148 13.79 7.58 -2.88
N MET A 149 13.49 7.18 -4.10
CA MET A 149 13.63 8.03 -5.27
C MET A 149 12.26 8.56 -5.69
N THR A 150 12.19 9.88 -5.88
CA THR A 150 11.00 10.58 -6.37
C THR A 150 11.39 11.48 -7.53
N ALA A 151 10.47 11.77 -8.44
CA ALA A 151 10.73 12.66 -9.56
C ALA A 151 9.90 13.94 -9.42
N THR A 152 10.56 15.08 -9.20
CA THR A 152 9.87 16.36 -9.38
C THR A 152 9.68 16.65 -10.85
N ASN A 153 8.57 17.28 -11.15
CA ASN A 153 8.19 17.66 -12.49
C ASN A 153 7.89 19.16 -12.53
N GLY A 154 8.29 19.81 -13.61
CA GLY A 154 7.97 21.20 -13.90
C GLY A 154 8.12 21.45 -15.39
N TRP A 155 7.51 22.53 -15.86
CA TRP A 155 7.59 22.93 -17.26
C TRP A 155 9.04 23.10 -17.70
N PHE A 156 9.43 22.44 -18.79
CA PHE A 156 10.79 22.42 -19.36
C PHE A 156 11.86 21.83 -18.43
N ARG A 157 11.42 21.12 -17.39
CA ARG A 157 12.23 20.60 -16.28
C ARG A 157 11.65 19.25 -15.81
N GLU A 158 11.20 18.44 -16.75
CA GLU A 158 10.46 17.21 -16.50
C GLU A 158 11.33 16.11 -15.89
N ALA A 159 10.69 15.18 -15.16
CA ALA A 159 11.28 13.92 -14.71
C ALA A 159 12.61 14.04 -13.94
N GLN A 160 12.76 15.05 -13.10
CA GLN A 160 13.98 15.24 -12.28
C GLN A 160 13.98 14.30 -11.08
N TRP A 161 14.56 13.12 -11.25
CA TRP A 161 14.75 12.13 -10.20
C TRP A 161 15.72 12.61 -9.13
N ARG A 162 15.31 12.45 -7.86
CA ARG A 162 16.13 12.70 -6.68
C ARG A 162 16.09 11.49 -5.77
N GLU A 163 17.22 11.17 -5.17
CA GLU A 163 17.34 10.17 -4.11
C GLU A 163 17.26 10.86 -2.74
N HIS A 164 16.49 10.26 -1.84
CA HIS A 164 16.36 10.68 -0.45
C HIS A 164 16.74 9.50 0.46
N SER A 165 17.54 9.74 1.49
CA SER A 165 17.59 8.81 2.61
C SER A 165 16.22 8.83 3.31
N LEU A 166 15.82 7.71 3.93
CA LEU A 166 14.55 7.68 4.66
C LEU A 166 14.55 8.69 5.84
N PRO A 167 15.63 8.87 6.63
CA PRO A 167 15.69 9.90 7.68
C PRO A 167 15.51 11.34 7.17
N ASP A 168 16.07 11.70 6.01
CA ASP A 168 15.96 13.07 5.46
C ASP A 168 14.51 13.48 5.18
N ILE A 169 13.63 12.49 4.94
CA ILE A 169 12.21 12.69 4.69
C ILE A 169 11.34 12.33 5.91
N GLY A 170 11.97 12.20 7.08
CA GLY A 170 11.31 11.94 8.36
C GLY A 170 10.80 10.50 8.51
N LEU A 171 11.38 9.55 7.78
CA LEU A 171 11.12 8.11 7.92
C LEU A 171 12.33 7.44 8.58
N ASP A 172 12.42 7.51 9.90
CA ASP A 172 13.47 6.91 10.70
C ASP A 172 12.92 5.97 11.79
N ASP A 173 13.82 5.22 12.41
CA ASP A 173 13.50 4.41 13.58
C ASP A 173 13.68 5.24 14.86
N TYR A 174 12.62 5.93 15.26
CA TYR A 174 12.57 6.67 16.52
C TYR A 174 12.09 5.81 17.70
N ARG A 175 12.16 4.47 17.55
CA ARG A 175 11.98 3.45 18.61
C ARG A 175 10.64 3.45 19.34
N ILE A 176 9.60 4.04 18.74
CA ILE A 176 8.25 4.10 19.33
C ILE A 176 7.66 2.72 19.65
N CYS A 177 7.99 1.71 18.85
CA CYS A 177 7.50 0.35 19.06
C CYS A 177 8.14 -0.36 20.26
N GLU A 178 9.20 0.23 20.83
CA GLU A 178 9.85 -0.28 22.04
C GLU A 178 9.32 0.40 23.32
N LEU A 179 8.46 1.41 23.17
CA LEU A 179 7.82 2.06 24.30
C LEU A 179 6.81 1.12 24.97
N VAL A 180 6.64 1.30 26.28
CA VAL A 180 5.82 0.44 27.14
C VAL A 180 4.32 0.53 26.81
N ASP A 181 3.90 1.59 26.12
CA ASP A 181 2.53 1.84 25.67
C ASP A 181 2.08 0.96 24.48
N GLY A 182 2.98 0.16 23.90
CA GLY A 182 2.62 -0.95 23.00
C GLY A 182 2.24 -0.53 21.59
N HIS A 183 2.91 0.49 21.03
CA HIS A 183 2.63 0.95 19.67
C HIS A 183 2.96 -0.10 18.59
N SER A 184 1.94 -0.48 17.80
CA SER A 184 2.01 -1.47 16.71
C SER A 184 2.83 -1.06 15.48
N GLY A 185 3.47 0.12 15.47
CA GLY A 185 4.25 0.60 14.33
C GLY A 185 4.65 2.07 14.41
N SER A 186 5.62 2.45 13.55
CA SER A 186 5.99 3.86 13.34
C SER A 186 4.78 4.71 12.91
N GLN A 187 4.70 5.92 13.42
CA GLN A 187 3.70 6.95 13.11
C GLN A 187 4.21 7.93 12.05
N ALA A 188 5.47 7.76 11.62
CA ALA A 188 6.07 8.54 10.55
C ALA A 188 5.40 8.25 9.20
N THR A 189 5.27 9.31 8.39
CA THR A 189 4.64 9.24 7.07
C THR A 189 5.32 10.20 6.12
N PHE A 190 5.56 9.74 4.91
CA PHE A 190 5.95 10.58 3.79
C PHE A 190 4.97 10.37 2.65
N GLY A 191 4.58 11.46 1.99
CA GLY A 191 3.67 11.41 0.85
C GLY A 191 3.88 12.63 -0.04
N LEU A 192 3.80 12.39 -1.35
CA LEU A 192 3.78 13.44 -2.36
C LEU A 192 2.39 13.47 -2.98
N GLN A 193 1.92 14.67 -3.28
CA GLN A 193 0.64 14.90 -3.93
C GLN A 193 0.82 15.97 -4.99
N ASN A 194 0.07 15.87 -6.07
CA ASN A 194 -0.07 16.98 -6.99
C ASN A 194 -1.24 17.87 -6.56
N ARG A 195 -1.33 19.05 -7.16
CA ARG A 195 -2.48 19.96 -7.01
C ARG A 195 -2.96 20.34 -8.40
N GLY A 196 -4.28 20.42 -8.56
CA GLY A 196 -4.91 20.77 -9.83
C GLY A 196 -5.36 19.54 -10.62
N SER A 197 -5.34 19.66 -11.95
CA SER A 197 -5.94 18.68 -12.86
C SER A 197 -4.93 17.77 -13.56
N PHE A 198 -3.64 17.89 -13.28
CA PHE A 198 -2.58 17.17 -14.00
C PHE A 198 -1.90 16.14 -13.10
N SER A 199 -1.81 14.90 -13.58
CA SER A 199 -1.13 13.81 -12.87
C SER A 199 0.37 14.02 -12.68
N SER A 200 0.98 14.91 -13.45
CA SER A 200 2.40 15.27 -13.39
C SER A 200 2.65 16.75 -13.02
N GLY A 201 1.74 17.37 -12.25
CA GLY A 201 1.79 18.81 -11.96
C GLY A 201 3.11 19.28 -11.33
N SER A 202 3.47 18.69 -10.20
CA SER A 202 4.70 18.99 -9.44
C SER A 202 5.62 17.76 -9.29
N HIS A 203 5.07 16.56 -9.40
CA HIS A 203 5.78 15.29 -9.29
C HIS A 203 5.26 14.30 -10.32
N LEU A 204 6.10 13.40 -10.81
CA LEU A 204 5.59 12.23 -11.54
C LEU A 204 4.81 11.32 -10.57
N PRO A 205 3.74 10.65 -11.03
CA PRO A 205 2.98 9.70 -10.23
C PRO A 205 3.73 8.37 -10.12
N MET A 206 5.02 8.41 -9.77
CA MET A 206 5.96 7.31 -9.77
C MET A 206 6.93 7.42 -8.61
N GLY A 207 7.49 6.29 -8.18
CA GLY A 207 8.55 6.27 -7.18
C GLY A 207 9.31 4.96 -7.18
N VAL A 208 10.47 4.97 -6.53
CA VAL A 208 11.30 3.78 -6.34
C VAL A 208 11.79 3.73 -4.91
N LEU A 209 11.58 2.60 -4.23
CA LEU A 209 12.20 2.28 -2.95
C LEU A 209 13.28 1.23 -3.20
N LYS A 210 14.53 1.59 -2.97
CA LYS A 210 15.68 0.76 -3.34
C LYS A 210 16.55 0.46 -2.12
N SER A 211 16.97 -0.79 -1.97
CA SER A 211 18.02 -1.14 -1.01
C SER A 211 19.40 -0.75 -1.55
N ARG A 212 20.23 -0.18 -0.68
CA ARG A 212 21.66 0.07 -0.92
C ARG A 212 22.51 -1.19 -0.73
N ALA A 213 22.04 -2.13 0.10
CA ALA A 213 22.78 -3.31 0.53
C ALA A 213 22.37 -4.60 -0.19
N ALA A 214 21.12 -4.68 -0.68
CA ALA A 214 20.56 -5.87 -1.31
C ALA A 214 20.04 -5.59 -2.73
N ALA A 215 19.89 -6.64 -3.53
CA ALA A 215 19.20 -6.58 -4.83
C ALA A 215 17.67 -6.55 -4.65
N ASP A 216 17.18 -5.57 -3.88
CA ASP A 216 15.77 -5.36 -3.58
C ASP A 216 15.37 -3.95 -4.01
N THR A 217 14.39 -3.86 -4.91
CA THR A 217 13.95 -2.60 -5.48
C THR A 217 12.47 -2.70 -5.85
N TRP A 218 11.71 -1.77 -5.32
CA TRP A 218 10.29 -1.61 -5.56
C TRP A 218 10.08 -0.35 -6.37
N ALA A 219 9.62 -0.49 -7.61
CA ALA A 219 9.19 0.64 -8.42
C ALA A 219 7.67 0.61 -8.56
N TRP A 220 7.04 1.78 -8.54
CA TRP A 220 5.60 1.91 -8.74
C TRP A 220 5.27 3.09 -9.65
N GLN A 221 4.08 3.01 -10.25
CA GLN A 221 3.43 4.10 -10.94
C GLN A 221 1.93 4.09 -10.64
N ILE A 222 1.30 5.27 -10.67
CA ILE A 222 -0.15 5.44 -10.59
C ILE A 222 -0.64 5.83 -11.98
N GLU A 223 -1.49 4.99 -12.56
CA GLU A 223 -2.00 5.17 -13.91
C GLU A 223 -3.29 6.00 -13.87
N HIS A 224 -3.14 7.32 -13.90
CA HIS A 224 -4.24 8.28 -13.86
C HIS A 224 -3.86 9.59 -14.57
N ASN A 225 -4.84 10.33 -15.08
CA ASN A 225 -4.63 11.59 -15.80
C ASN A 225 -4.90 12.85 -14.97
N GLY A 226 -5.61 12.74 -13.85
CA GLY A 226 -5.79 13.83 -12.88
C GLY A 226 -4.75 13.79 -11.75
N SER A 227 -4.85 14.69 -10.78
CA SER A 227 -3.94 14.77 -9.63
C SER A 227 -4.13 13.59 -8.66
N PRO A 228 -3.14 12.70 -8.49
CA PRO A 228 -3.12 11.73 -7.39
C PRO A 228 -2.60 12.36 -6.09
#